data_AF-A0A8K0IE54-F1
#
_entry.id   AF-A0A8K0IE54-F1
#
_cell.length_a   1.000
_cell.length_b   1.000
_cell.length_c   1.000
_cell.angle_alpha   90.00
_cell.angle_beta   90.00
_cell.angle_gamma   90.00
#
_symmetry.space_group_name_H-M   'P 1'
#
loop_
_entity.id
_entity.type
_entity.pdbx_description
1 polymer ?
#
loop_
_entity_poly.entity_id
_entity_poly.type
_entity_poly.pdbx_seq_one_letter_code
_entity_poly.pdbx_strand_id
1 'polypeptide(L)'
;MDYAYSIFLTLDDPGTFDFNTMIRAHVKDNDPEAALLLYKEMQERSVRPDNFTFPFALKACAQLSATGEGIVFEQMGSDRTVASWSAILAAHTRMGLWNECLKLFAMMTAEGLRADESSMVSALSSCAHIWGRLAMHGDGEKALQVFSNMLKEGIEPDEAIYVGVLSACSHAGLLEDGFRCFDQMRLEHRIMPNVQHYGCMVDLMSHAGKLNEAYEVIRSMPTGPTDVAWRCLLNACKVRGNLELAECASKNLMQLDAHNAGDHIILSNMEWQLRFEGYTPDTSQVHSQKLAIAFAFVNTSYQTPIRIVTNLRMSEECHTYTALISKIFEREIIVGDHNRFHCFRQGACSCGGYW
;
A
#
# COMPACT_ATOMS: atom_id res chain seq x y z
N MET A 1 -20.40 -31.83 8.89
CA MET A 1 -19.22 -32.47 8.27
C MET A 1 -19.01 -33.86 8.87
N ASP A 2 -18.98 -33.99 10.19
CA ASP A 2 -18.70 -35.24 10.94
C ASP A 2 -19.43 -36.51 10.46
N TYR A 3 -20.71 -36.40 10.10
CA TYR A 3 -21.48 -37.54 9.58
C TYR A 3 -20.94 -38.05 8.22
N ALA A 4 -20.60 -37.15 7.31
CA ALA A 4 -20.03 -37.53 6.01
C ALA A 4 -18.63 -38.15 6.17
N TYR A 5 -17.82 -37.63 7.09
CA TYR A 5 -16.51 -38.20 7.43
C TYR A 5 -16.65 -39.60 8.04
N SER A 6 -17.65 -39.81 8.92
CA SER A 6 -17.92 -41.14 9.48
C SER A 6 -18.29 -42.18 8.41
N ILE A 7 -19.05 -41.79 7.38
CA ILE A 7 -19.37 -42.65 6.24
C ILE A 7 -18.12 -42.92 5.40
N PHE A 8 -17.30 -41.91 5.15
CA PHE A 8 -16.06 -42.06 4.39
C PHE A 8 -15.11 -43.07 5.04
N LEU A 9 -14.98 -43.06 6.37
CA LEU A 9 -14.17 -44.03 7.12
C LEU A 9 -14.69 -45.46 7.04
N THR A 10 -15.97 -45.67 6.68
CA THR A 10 -16.56 -47.01 6.49
C THR A 10 -16.35 -47.57 5.09
N LEU A 11 -15.75 -46.81 4.17
CA LEU A 11 -15.43 -47.29 2.83
C LEU A 11 -14.16 -48.15 2.87
N ASP A 12 -14.26 -49.39 2.39
CA ASP A 12 -13.13 -50.34 2.37
C ASP A 12 -12.03 -49.93 1.36
N ASP A 13 -12.42 -49.31 0.23
CA ASP A 13 -11.52 -48.83 -0.82
C ASP A 13 -12.03 -47.52 -1.43
N PRO A 14 -11.83 -46.37 -0.75
CA PRO A 14 -12.28 -45.07 -1.25
C PRO A 14 -11.51 -44.67 -2.50
N GLY A 15 -12.23 -44.42 -3.59
CA GLY A 15 -11.65 -44.01 -4.87
C GLY A 15 -11.39 -42.51 -4.95
N THR A 16 -10.88 -42.06 -6.10
CA THR A 16 -10.61 -40.64 -6.39
C THR A 16 -11.83 -39.74 -6.15
N PHE A 17 -13.03 -40.22 -6.50
CA PHE A 17 -14.27 -39.45 -6.31
C PHE A 17 -14.60 -39.22 -4.82
N ASP A 18 -14.39 -40.21 -3.96
CA ASP A 18 -14.72 -40.15 -2.54
C ASP A 18 -13.79 -39.14 -1.83
N PHE A 19 -12.48 -39.24 -2.10
CA PHE A 19 -11.50 -38.26 -1.62
C PHE A 19 -11.81 -36.85 -2.13
N ASN A 20 -12.10 -36.69 -3.43
CA ASN A 20 -12.44 -35.38 -3.99
C ASN A 20 -13.66 -34.76 -3.31
N THR A 21 -14.68 -35.57 -3.02
CA THR A 21 -15.89 -35.10 -2.33
C THR A 21 -15.58 -34.61 -0.93
N MET A 22 -14.77 -35.35 -0.17
CA MET A 22 -14.38 -34.99 1.19
C MET A 22 -13.46 -33.77 1.22
N ILE A 23 -12.41 -33.72 0.39
CA ILE A 23 -11.49 -32.58 0.29
C ILE A 23 -12.26 -31.30 -0.02
N ARG A 24 -13.20 -31.34 -0.97
CA ARG A 24 -14.09 -30.21 -1.31
C ARG A 24 -14.94 -29.76 -0.12
N ALA A 25 -15.50 -30.71 0.61
CA ALA A 25 -16.35 -30.43 1.75
C ALA A 25 -15.57 -29.73 2.88
N HIS A 26 -14.37 -30.22 3.22
CA HIS A 26 -13.51 -29.61 4.25
C HIS A 26 -13.03 -28.20 3.86
N VAL A 27 -12.63 -27.98 2.60
CA VAL A 27 -12.27 -26.65 2.11
C VAL A 27 -13.45 -25.66 2.21
N LYS A 28 -14.67 -26.14 1.97
CA LYS A 28 -15.89 -25.32 2.07
C LYS A 28 -16.27 -25.02 3.52
N ASP A 29 -16.04 -25.96 4.44
CA ASP A 29 -16.29 -25.81 5.89
C ASP A 29 -15.18 -25.02 6.60
N ASN A 30 -14.22 -24.48 5.85
CA ASN A 30 -13.06 -23.72 6.34
C ASN A 30 -12.14 -24.53 7.26
N ASP A 31 -11.99 -25.83 6.98
CA ASP A 31 -11.05 -26.75 7.62
C ASP A 31 -9.97 -27.22 6.62
N PRO A 32 -9.02 -26.34 6.28
CA PRO A 32 -8.00 -26.64 5.27
C PRO A 32 -6.96 -27.68 5.74
N GLU A 33 -6.76 -27.85 7.05
CA GLU A 33 -5.81 -28.85 7.58
C GLU A 33 -6.30 -30.26 7.29
N ALA A 34 -7.57 -30.55 7.60
CA ALA A 34 -8.17 -31.85 7.29
C ALA A 34 -8.22 -32.12 5.78
N ALA A 35 -8.46 -31.09 4.96
CA ALA A 35 -8.43 -31.22 3.50
C ALA A 35 -7.04 -31.65 2.99
N LEU A 36 -5.96 -31.07 3.52
CA LEU A 36 -4.59 -31.45 3.15
C LEU A 36 -4.17 -32.81 3.72
N LEU A 37 -4.67 -33.18 4.90
CA LEU A 37 -4.46 -34.53 5.45
C LEU A 37 -5.10 -35.60 4.56
N LEU A 38 -6.34 -35.38 4.12
CA LEU A 38 -7.03 -36.27 3.18
C LEU A 38 -6.32 -36.34 1.83
N TYR A 39 -5.78 -35.22 1.34
CA TYR A 39 -4.97 -35.21 0.12
C TYR A 39 -3.70 -36.05 0.28
N LYS A 40 -3.01 -35.95 1.42
CA LYS A 40 -1.83 -36.76 1.72
C LYS A 40 -2.18 -38.24 1.86
N GLU A 41 -3.27 -38.56 2.54
CA GLU A 41 -3.77 -39.93 2.69
C GLU A 41 -4.12 -40.56 1.32
N MET A 42 -4.74 -39.79 0.42
CA MET A 42 -5.01 -40.21 -0.95
C MET A 42 -3.71 -40.62 -1.68
N GLN A 43 -2.64 -39.85 -1.52
CA GLN A 43 -1.32 -40.15 -2.09
C GLN A 43 -0.68 -41.39 -1.45
N GLU A 44 -0.76 -41.53 -0.12
CA GLU A 44 -0.22 -42.69 0.62
C GLU A 44 -0.92 -44.00 0.23
N ARG A 45 -2.22 -43.93 -0.04
CA ARG A 45 -3.01 -45.06 -0.57
C ARG A 45 -2.82 -45.31 -2.07
N SER A 46 -1.89 -44.59 -2.72
CA SER A 46 -1.63 -44.68 -4.17
C SER A 46 -2.84 -44.38 -5.06
N VAL A 47 -3.83 -43.64 -4.53
CA VAL A 47 -4.98 -43.16 -5.30
C VAL A 47 -4.54 -41.91 -6.05
N ARG A 48 -4.62 -41.93 -7.39
CA ARG A 48 -4.08 -40.86 -8.23
C ARG A 48 -4.95 -39.58 -8.11
N PRO A 49 -4.38 -38.44 -7.71
CA PRO A 49 -5.06 -37.15 -7.78
C PRO A 49 -5.39 -36.79 -9.22
N ASP A 50 -6.54 -36.14 -9.42
CA ASP A 50 -7.02 -35.71 -10.72
C ASP A 50 -7.25 -34.19 -10.76
N ASN A 51 -7.70 -33.69 -11.93
CA ASN A 51 -7.98 -32.27 -12.16
C ASN A 51 -9.05 -31.69 -11.21
N PHE A 52 -9.77 -32.56 -10.50
CA PHE A 52 -10.79 -32.20 -9.52
C PHE A 52 -10.27 -32.21 -8.08
N THR A 53 -9.11 -32.80 -7.82
CA THR A 53 -8.40 -32.78 -6.53
C THR A 53 -7.56 -31.51 -6.38
N PHE A 54 -6.73 -31.20 -7.39
CA PHE A 54 -5.68 -30.18 -7.28
C PHE A 54 -6.17 -28.76 -6.98
N PRO A 55 -7.25 -28.22 -7.60
CA PRO A 55 -7.72 -26.87 -7.28
C PRO A 55 -8.13 -26.71 -5.80
N PHE A 56 -8.65 -27.76 -5.17
CA PHE A 56 -9.06 -27.72 -3.76
C PHE A 56 -7.87 -27.89 -2.82
N ALA A 57 -6.90 -28.73 -3.16
CA ALA A 57 -5.63 -28.82 -2.44
C ALA A 57 -4.89 -27.46 -2.45
N LEU A 58 -4.80 -26.81 -3.61
CA LEU A 58 -4.22 -25.45 -3.74
C LEU A 58 -4.98 -24.41 -2.92
N LYS A 59 -6.32 -24.47 -2.92
CA LYS A 59 -7.16 -23.57 -2.10
C LYS A 59 -6.95 -23.80 -0.60
N ALA A 60 -6.79 -25.04 -0.16
CA ALA A 60 -6.46 -25.36 1.23
C ALA A 60 -5.09 -24.82 1.63
N CYS A 61 -4.06 -25.00 0.79
CA CYS A 61 -2.73 -24.40 1.00
C CYS A 61 -2.83 -22.87 1.14
N ALA A 62 -3.63 -22.23 0.29
CA ALA A 62 -3.86 -20.80 0.34
C ALA A 62 -4.53 -20.32 1.64
N GLN A 63 -5.50 -21.07 2.16
CA GLN A 63 -6.17 -20.74 3.42
C GLN A 63 -5.21 -20.86 4.62
N LEU A 64 -4.24 -21.77 4.55
CA LEU A 64 -3.24 -21.97 5.59
C LEU A 64 -2.01 -21.09 5.45
N SER A 65 -1.89 -20.32 4.36
CA SER A 65 -0.65 -19.62 4.00
C SER A 65 0.57 -20.56 4.04
N ALA A 66 0.37 -21.84 3.71
CA ALA A 66 1.36 -22.89 3.77
C ALA A 66 2.10 -22.99 2.43
N THR A 67 3.43 -23.13 2.45
CA THR A 67 4.33 -23.15 1.27
C THR A 67 4.25 -24.42 0.40
N GLY A 68 3.21 -25.24 0.56
CA GLY A 68 3.04 -26.52 -0.14
C GLY A 68 2.38 -26.39 -1.52
N GLU A 69 1.81 -25.23 -1.85
CA GLU A 69 1.09 -24.95 -3.10
C GLU A 69 1.96 -25.14 -4.34
N GLY A 70 3.24 -24.74 -4.29
CA GLY A 70 4.18 -24.93 -5.39
C GLY A 70 4.40 -26.42 -5.72
N ILE A 71 4.54 -27.25 -4.69
CA ILE A 71 4.72 -28.71 -4.83
C ILE A 71 3.47 -29.34 -5.45
N VAL A 72 2.29 -28.97 -4.96
CA VAL A 72 1.02 -29.45 -5.52
C VAL A 72 0.88 -29.05 -7.00
N PHE A 73 1.30 -27.84 -7.36
CA PHE A 73 1.23 -27.33 -8.74
C PHE A 73 2.27 -27.98 -9.69
N GLU A 74 3.44 -28.36 -9.16
CA GLU A 74 4.44 -29.14 -9.90
C GLU A 74 3.98 -30.58 -10.14
N GLN A 75 3.35 -31.21 -9.14
CA GLN A 75 2.81 -32.58 -9.24
C GLN A 75 1.77 -32.74 -10.36
N MET A 76 1.08 -31.67 -10.75
CA MET A 76 0.12 -31.69 -11.85
C MET A 76 0.77 -31.92 -13.21
N GLY A 77 2.04 -31.56 -13.41
CA GLY A 77 2.73 -31.70 -14.69
C GLY A 77 1.95 -31.11 -15.87
N SER A 78 1.62 -31.95 -16.86
CA SER A 78 0.84 -31.58 -18.05
C SER A 78 -0.67 -31.48 -17.83
N ASP A 79 -1.18 -31.93 -16.68
CA ASP A 79 -2.62 -31.99 -16.39
C ASP A 79 -3.15 -30.66 -15.83
N ARG A 80 -2.37 -29.57 -15.97
CA ARG A 80 -2.74 -28.22 -15.53
C ARG A 80 -3.93 -27.70 -16.32
N THR A 81 -4.92 -27.21 -15.58
CA THR A 81 -6.13 -26.59 -16.11
C THR A 81 -6.21 -25.13 -15.70
N VAL A 82 -7.12 -24.36 -16.34
CA VAL A 82 -7.41 -22.98 -15.92
C VAL A 82 -7.72 -22.92 -14.43
N ALA A 83 -8.54 -23.83 -13.89
CA ALA A 83 -8.89 -23.85 -12.47
C ALA A 83 -7.68 -24.02 -11.52
N SER A 84 -6.68 -24.81 -11.91
CA SER A 84 -5.45 -24.92 -11.12
C SER A 84 -4.58 -23.67 -11.21
N TRP A 85 -4.53 -23.00 -12.37
CA TRP A 85 -3.85 -21.72 -12.53
C TRP A 85 -4.54 -20.62 -11.69
N SER A 86 -5.86 -20.52 -11.71
CA SER A 86 -6.60 -19.57 -10.88
C SER A 86 -6.38 -19.82 -9.40
N ALA A 87 -6.32 -21.09 -8.98
CA ALA A 87 -6.09 -21.47 -7.59
C ALA A 87 -4.67 -21.11 -7.11
N ILE A 88 -3.63 -21.37 -7.90
CA ILE A 88 -2.24 -21.03 -7.53
C ILE A 88 -2.03 -19.52 -7.49
N LEU A 89 -2.62 -18.76 -8.43
CA LEU A 89 -2.57 -17.30 -8.45
C LEU A 89 -3.22 -16.72 -7.20
N ALA A 90 -4.46 -17.14 -6.88
CA ALA A 90 -5.15 -16.70 -5.68
C ALA A 90 -4.41 -17.08 -4.39
N ALA A 91 -3.69 -18.22 -4.38
CA ALA A 91 -2.84 -18.61 -3.25
C ALA A 91 -1.69 -17.63 -3.05
N HIS A 92 -0.97 -17.31 -4.12
CA HIS A 92 0.16 -16.39 -4.08
C HIS A 92 -0.26 -14.96 -3.71
N THR A 93 -1.42 -14.50 -4.21
CA THR A 93 -2.04 -13.24 -3.81
C THR A 93 -2.31 -13.22 -2.30
N ARG A 94 -2.91 -14.27 -1.71
CA ARG A 94 -3.15 -14.29 -0.24
C ARG A 94 -1.87 -14.34 0.60
N MET A 95 -0.84 -15.04 0.12
CA MET A 95 0.44 -15.16 0.81
C MET A 95 1.33 -13.92 0.68
N GLY A 96 0.91 -12.93 -0.11
CA GLY A 96 1.72 -11.75 -0.41
C GLY A 96 2.92 -12.02 -1.32
N LEU A 97 2.91 -13.16 -2.03
CA LEU A 97 3.93 -13.56 -3.01
C LEU A 97 3.59 -13.00 -4.40
N TRP A 98 3.33 -11.70 -4.44
CA TRP A 98 2.76 -11.03 -5.59
C TRP A 98 3.64 -11.11 -6.86
N ASN A 99 4.97 -10.99 -6.71
CA ASN A 99 5.91 -11.09 -7.84
C ASN A 99 5.85 -12.47 -8.50
N GLU A 100 5.76 -13.51 -7.69
CA GLU A 100 5.62 -14.88 -8.18
C GLU A 100 4.23 -15.10 -8.80
N CYS A 101 3.16 -14.48 -8.26
CA CYS A 101 1.84 -14.47 -8.89
C CYS A 101 1.90 -13.93 -10.33
N LEU A 102 2.60 -12.82 -10.58
CA LEU A 102 2.71 -12.26 -11.93
C LEU A 102 3.55 -13.14 -12.88
N LYS A 103 4.59 -13.80 -12.38
CA LYS A 103 5.36 -14.78 -13.16
C LYS A 103 4.48 -15.98 -13.55
N LEU A 104 3.71 -16.51 -12.60
CA LEU A 104 2.77 -17.60 -12.84
C LEU A 104 1.69 -17.18 -13.85
N PHE A 105 1.18 -15.95 -13.76
CA PHE A 105 0.20 -15.44 -14.72
C PHE A 105 0.81 -15.33 -16.13
N ALA A 106 2.05 -14.85 -16.25
CA ALA A 106 2.76 -14.81 -17.53
C ALA A 106 2.97 -16.22 -18.09
N MET A 107 3.34 -17.21 -17.26
CA MET A 107 3.47 -18.60 -17.67
C MET A 107 2.15 -19.20 -18.16
N MET A 108 1.04 -18.97 -17.45
CA MET A 108 -0.29 -19.40 -17.88
C MET A 108 -0.63 -18.88 -19.27
N THR A 109 -0.36 -17.59 -19.53
CA THR A 109 -0.61 -16.99 -20.85
C THR A 109 0.35 -17.52 -21.93
N ALA A 110 1.60 -17.81 -21.58
CA ALA A 110 2.59 -18.38 -22.51
C ALA A 110 2.27 -19.83 -22.91
N GLU A 111 1.64 -20.59 -22.01
CA GLU A 111 1.08 -21.92 -22.30
C GLU A 111 -0.19 -21.86 -23.16
N GLY A 112 -0.66 -20.67 -23.53
CA GLY A 112 -1.82 -20.46 -24.41
C GLY A 112 -3.18 -20.65 -23.72
N LEU A 113 -3.19 -20.77 -22.39
CA LEU A 113 -4.42 -20.88 -21.62
C LEU A 113 -5.07 -19.50 -21.49
N ARG A 114 -6.37 -19.44 -21.74
CA ARG A 114 -7.17 -18.25 -21.50
C ARG A 114 -7.37 -18.06 -20.00
N ALA A 115 -6.92 -16.91 -19.50
CA ALA A 115 -7.17 -16.50 -18.13
C ALA A 115 -8.68 -16.33 -17.90
N ASP A 116 -9.16 -16.83 -16.77
CA ASP A 116 -10.50 -16.56 -16.28
C ASP A 116 -10.51 -15.27 -15.42
N GLU A 117 -11.72 -14.82 -15.05
CA GLU A 117 -11.93 -13.65 -14.20
C GLU A 117 -11.08 -13.71 -12.92
N SER A 118 -11.08 -14.87 -12.24
CA SER A 118 -10.32 -15.07 -10.99
C SER A 118 -8.81 -14.93 -11.17
N SER A 119 -8.25 -15.42 -12.27
CA SER A 119 -6.82 -15.30 -12.59
C SER A 119 -6.44 -13.85 -12.85
N MET A 120 -7.28 -13.12 -13.58
CA MET A 120 -7.04 -11.71 -13.89
C MET A 120 -7.18 -10.80 -12.66
N VAL A 121 -8.18 -11.04 -11.79
CA VAL A 121 -8.30 -10.33 -10.51
C VAL A 121 -7.05 -10.54 -9.64
N SER A 122 -6.57 -11.77 -9.54
CA SER A 122 -5.36 -12.11 -8.75
C SER A 122 -4.11 -11.42 -9.31
N ALA A 123 -3.97 -11.36 -10.64
CA ALA A 123 -2.88 -10.66 -11.31
C ALA A 123 -2.95 -9.14 -11.08
N LEU A 124 -4.12 -8.52 -11.27
CA LEU A 124 -4.31 -7.08 -11.06
C LEU A 124 -4.11 -6.67 -9.59
N SER A 125 -4.60 -7.46 -8.64
CA SER A 125 -4.37 -7.25 -7.21
C SER A 125 -2.88 -7.35 -6.87
N SER A 126 -2.17 -8.33 -7.46
CA SER A 126 -0.72 -8.47 -7.29
C SER A 126 0.04 -7.28 -7.86
N CYS A 127 -0.35 -6.75 -9.03
CA CYS A 127 0.19 -5.51 -9.57
C CYS A 127 0.02 -4.32 -8.61
N ALA A 128 -1.15 -4.19 -7.98
CA ALA A 128 -1.41 -3.12 -7.03
C ALA A 128 -0.57 -3.25 -5.72
N HIS A 129 -0.36 -4.47 -5.22
CA HIS A 129 0.30 -4.69 -3.92
C HIS A 129 1.83 -4.74 -3.94
N ILE A 130 2.48 -5.19 -5.03
CA ILE A 130 3.96 -5.24 -5.13
C ILE A 130 4.58 -3.85 -4.92
N TRP A 131 3.87 -2.80 -5.32
CA TRP A 131 4.45 -1.48 -5.54
C TRP A 131 4.35 -0.52 -4.34
N GLY A 132 3.72 -0.94 -3.23
CA GLY A 132 3.85 -0.25 -1.95
C GLY A 132 5.28 -0.24 -1.37
N ARG A 133 6.28 -0.86 -2.05
CA ARG A 133 7.64 -0.99 -1.52
C ARG A 133 8.80 -0.63 -2.46
N LEU A 134 8.68 -0.62 -3.78
CA LEU A 134 9.81 -0.37 -4.70
C LEU A 134 9.33 0.32 -5.99
N ALA A 135 9.52 1.64 -6.07
CA ALA A 135 9.31 2.43 -7.28
C ALA A 135 10.47 2.23 -8.26
N MET A 136 10.37 1.30 -9.23
CA MET A 136 11.28 1.22 -10.36
C MET A 136 10.61 0.60 -11.61
N HIS A 137 10.35 1.46 -12.61
CA HIS A 137 10.13 1.19 -14.05
C HIS A 137 8.91 0.38 -14.54
N GLY A 138 8.02 1.03 -15.30
CA GLY A 138 7.33 0.47 -16.48
C GLY A 138 6.16 -0.52 -16.28
N ASP A 139 5.84 -0.94 -15.07
CA ASP A 139 4.83 -2.01 -14.87
C ASP A 139 3.36 -1.55 -14.88
N GLY A 140 3.08 -0.24 -14.80
CA GLY A 140 1.71 0.27 -14.95
C GLY A 140 1.12 -0.01 -16.34
N GLU A 141 1.94 0.01 -17.38
CA GLU A 141 1.53 -0.37 -18.74
C GLU A 141 1.16 -1.86 -18.82
N LYS A 142 1.85 -2.74 -18.09
CA LYS A 142 1.51 -4.16 -18.02
C LYS A 142 0.19 -4.38 -17.30
N ALA A 143 -0.07 -3.66 -16.21
CA ALA A 143 -1.36 -3.71 -15.52
C ALA A 143 -2.51 -3.28 -16.46
N LEU A 144 -2.30 -2.21 -17.23
CA LEU A 144 -3.24 -1.78 -18.28
C LEU A 144 -3.37 -2.81 -19.41
N GLN A 145 -2.30 -3.51 -19.78
CA GLN A 145 -2.34 -4.57 -20.77
C GLN A 145 -3.18 -5.76 -20.29
N VAL A 146 -2.99 -6.20 -19.04
CA VAL A 146 -3.81 -7.25 -18.40
C VAL A 146 -5.28 -6.81 -18.36
N PHE A 147 -5.55 -5.58 -17.94
CA PHE A 147 -6.90 -5.02 -17.94
C PHE A 147 -7.53 -4.96 -19.35
N SER A 148 -6.76 -4.56 -20.36
CA SER A 148 -7.24 -4.53 -21.74
C SER A 148 -7.55 -5.92 -22.29
N ASN A 149 -6.78 -6.94 -21.89
CA ASN A 149 -7.04 -8.33 -22.27
C ASN A 149 -8.29 -8.85 -21.56
N MET A 150 -8.50 -8.48 -20.29
CA MET A 150 -9.72 -8.80 -19.55
C MET A 150 -10.98 -8.27 -20.25
N LEU A 151 -10.95 -7.02 -20.70
CA LEU A 151 -12.06 -6.41 -21.42
C LEU A 151 -12.31 -7.07 -22.79
N LYS A 152 -11.25 -7.45 -23.53
CA LYS A 152 -11.37 -8.14 -24.82
C LYS A 152 -11.98 -9.53 -24.70
N GLU A 153 -11.72 -10.22 -23.60
CA GLU A 153 -12.33 -11.53 -23.30
C GLU A 153 -13.76 -11.40 -22.77
N GLY A 154 -14.31 -10.19 -22.68
CA GLY A 154 -15.71 -9.92 -22.32
C GLY A 154 -16.02 -10.05 -20.84
N ILE A 155 -15.00 -9.95 -19.99
CA ILE A 155 -15.18 -10.04 -18.54
C ILE A 155 -15.48 -8.65 -18.01
N GLU A 156 -16.60 -8.52 -17.31
CA GLU A 156 -17.02 -7.25 -16.74
C GLU A 156 -16.15 -6.91 -15.53
N PRO A 157 -15.45 -5.76 -15.54
CA PRO A 157 -14.67 -5.33 -14.39
C PRO A 157 -15.57 -4.95 -13.22
N ASP A 158 -15.15 -5.31 -12.03
CA ASP A 158 -15.81 -4.93 -10.78
C ASP A 158 -15.13 -3.71 -10.13
N GLU A 159 -15.66 -3.31 -8.98
CA GLU A 159 -15.15 -2.21 -8.18
C GLU A 159 -13.68 -2.41 -7.77
N ALA A 160 -13.29 -3.62 -7.36
CA ALA A 160 -11.94 -3.91 -6.89
C ALA A 160 -10.90 -3.84 -8.02
N ILE A 161 -11.28 -4.28 -9.22
CA ILE A 161 -10.46 -4.24 -10.43
C ILE A 161 -10.11 -2.80 -10.80
N TYR A 162 -11.08 -1.88 -10.75
CA TYR A 162 -10.82 -0.47 -11.02
C TYR A 162 -9.93 0.18 -9.96
N VAL A 163 -10.08 -0.15 -8.67
CA VAL A 163 -9.12 0.30 -7.65
C VAL A 163 -7.71 -0.16 -7.99
N GLY A 164 -7.53 -1.42 -8.39
CA GLY A 164 -6.23 -1.97 -8.78
C GLY A 164 -5.61 -1.28 -9.99
N VAL A 165 -6.41 -1.06 -11.04
CA VAL A 165 -5.95 -0.39 -12.27
C VAL A 165 -5.61 1.07 -12.02
N LEU A 166 -6.44 1.81 -11.29
CA LEU A 166 -6.19 3.22 -10.97
C LEU A 166 -4.98 3.39 -10.05
N SER A 167 -4.77 2.46 -9.11
CA SER A 167 -3.55 2.43 -8.29
C SER A 167 -2.31 2.22 -9.15
N ALA A 168 -2.39 1.30 -10.12
CA ALA A 168 -1.29 1.07 -11.07
C ALA A 168 -1.01 2.31 -11.94
N CYS A 169 -2.06 3.00 -12.41
CA CYS A 169 -1.92 4.26 -13.12
C CYS A 169 -1.29 5.34 -12.23
N SER A 170 -1.74 5.49 -10.98
CA SER A 170 -1.19 6.46 -10.01
C SER A 170 0.31 6.32 -9.87
N HIS A 171 0.77 5.11 -9.58
CA HIS A 171 2.19 4.84 -9.34
C HIS A 171 3.06 4.92 -10.60
N ALA A 172 2.51 4.57 -11.76
CA ALA A 172 3.21 4.70 -13.04
C ALA A 172 3.19 6.13 -13.60
N GLY A 173 2.43 7.04 -12.99
CA GLY A 173 2.24 8.41 -13.50
C GLY A 173 1.49 8.46 -14.83
N LEU A 174 0.70 7.42 -15.14
CA LEU A 174 -0.07 7.32 -16.39
C LEU A 174 -1.39 8.09 -16.25
N LEU A 175 -1.27 9.42 -16.25
CA LEU A 175 -2.38 10.33 -15.98
C LEU A 175 -3.56 10.11 -16.93
N GLU A 176 -3.30 10.17 -18.25
CA GLU A 176 -4.33 10.05 -19.28
C GLU A 176 -5.04 8.69 -19.23
N ASP A 177 -4.29 7.61 -19.02
CA ASP A 177 -4.88 6.27 -18.91
C ASP A 177 -5.70 6.10 -17.63
N GLY A 178 -5.26 6.70 -16.51
CA GLY A 178 -6.01 6.68 -15.26
C GLY A 178 -7.36 7.38 -15.38
N PHE A 179 -7.40 8.57 -16.01
CA PHE A 179 -8.67 9.24 -16.31
C PHE A 179 -9.55 8.44 -17.26
N ARG A 180 -8.97 7.89 -18.33
CA ARG A 180 -9.71 7.04 -19.27
C ARG A 180 -10.37 5.87 -18.53
N CYS A 181 -9.64 5.18 -17.65
CA CYS A 181 -10.19 4.08 -16.87
C CYS A 181 -11.27 4.55 -15.89
N PHE A 182 -11.08 5.70 -15.24
CA PHE A 182 -12.06 6.26 -14.31
C PHE A 182 -13.37 6.68 -15.00
N ASP A 183 -13.28 7.25 -16.21
CA ASP A 183 -14.46 7.60 -17.01
C ASP A 183 -15.12 6.34 -17.59
N GLN A 184 -14.34 5.36 -18.04
CA GLN A 184 -14.85 4.08 -18.50
C GLN A 184 -15.65 3.37 -17.40
N MET A 185 -15.14 3.38 -16.16
CA MET A 185 -15.82 2.85 -14.99
C MET A 185 -17.21 3.49 -14.79
N ARG A 186 -17.30 4.82 -14.90
CA ARG A 186 -18.53 5.58 -14.64
C ARG A 186 -19.53 5.56 -15.78
N LEU A 187 -19.06 5.70 -17.01
CA LEU A 187 -19.88 5.93 -18.19
C LEU A 187 -20.25 4.62 -18.89
N GLU A 188 -19.31 3.70 -19.01
CA GLU A 188 -19.51 2.44 -19.74
C GLU A 188 -20.00 1.34 -18.80
N HIS A 189 -19.26 1.10 -17.71
CA HIS A 189 -19.57 0.03 -16.75
C HIS A 189 -20.55 0.45 -15.64
N ARG A 190 -20.88 1.75 -15.54
CA ARG A 190 -21.86 2.31 -14.58
C ARG A 190 -21.54 1.98 -13.11
N ILE A 191 -20.26 1.83 -12.77
CA ILE A 191 -19.79 1.59 -11.42
C ILE A 191 -19.66 2.93 -10.70
N MET A 192 -20.28 3.03 -9.52
CA MET A 192 -20.21 4.22 -8.67
C MET A 192 -18.83 4.32 -8.03
N PRO A 193 -18.08 5.42 -8.22
CA PRO A 193 -16.78 5.57 -7.58
C PRO A 193 -16.91 5.65 -6.05
N ASN A 194 -16.16 4.80 -5.35
CA ASN A 194 -16.03 4.85 -3.90
C ASN A 194 -14.84 5.73 -3.45
N VAL A 195 -14.64 5.86 -2.13
CA VAL A 195 -13.51 6.60 -1.53
C VAL A 195 -12.12 6.12 -1.97
N GLN A 196 -11.94 4.84 -2.27
CA GLN A 196 -10.67 4.28 -2.73
C GLN A 196 -10.36 4.72 -4.17
N HIS A 197 -11.34 4.72 -5.08
CA HIS A 197 -11.14 5.21 -6.45
C HIS A 197 -10.74 6.68 -6.47
N TYR A 198 -11.45 7.50 -5.69
CA TYR A 198 -11.11 8.92 -5.57
C TYR A 198 -9.73 9.12 -4.93
N GLY A 199 -9.37 8.32 -3.93
CA GLY A 199 -8.02 8.31 -3.35
C GLY A 199 -6.94 8.04 -4.40
N CYS A 200 -7.14 7.04 -5.27
CA CYS A 200 -6.22 6.73 -6.37
C CYS A 200 -6.11 7.89 -7.37
N MET A 201 -7.23 8.53 -7.72
CA MET A 201 -7.22 9.69 -8.63
C MET A 201 -6.48 10.90 -8.05
N VAL A 202 -6.69 11.18 -6.76
CA VAL A 202 -5.98 12.25 -6.05
C VAL A 202 -4.47 11.97 -6.02
N ASP A 203 -4.10 10.73 -5.74
CA ASP A 203 -2.69 10.31 -5.73
C ASP A 203 -2.06 10.41 -7.14
N LEU A 204 -2.78 10.01 -8.18
CA LEU A 204 -2.34 10.13 -9.57
C LEU A 204 -2.10 11.59 -9.97
N MET A 205 -3.07 12.47 -9.69
CA MET A 205 -2.98 13.91 -9.98
C MET A 205 -1.87 14.59 -9.18
N SER A 206 -1.70 14.16 -7.93
CA SER A 206 -0.65 14.60 -7.01
C SER A 206 0.75 14.33 -7.58
N HIS A 207 0.98 13.09 -8.04
CA HIS A 207 2.23 12.71 -8.70
C HIS A 207 2.42 13.39 -10.05
N ALA A 208 1.36 13.68 -10.80
CA ALA A 208 1.41 14.44 -12.05
C ALA A 208 1.60 15.97 -11.86
N GLY A 209 1.41 16.47 -10.63
CA GLY A 209 1.54 17.90 -10.30
C GLY A 209 0.31 18.75 -10.58
N LYS A 210 -0.83 18.13 -10.87
CA LYS A 210 -2.12 18.79 -11.08
C LYS A 210 -2.86 19.00 -9.75
N LEU A 211 -2.23 19.74 -8.85
CA LEU A 211 -2.70 19.89 -7.46
C LEU A 211 -4.07 20.57 -7.35
N ASN A 212 -4.37 21.54 -8.22
CA ASN A 212 -5.68 22.21 -8.26
C ASN A 212 -6.79 21.24 -8.70
N GLU A 213 -6.52 20.38 -9.70
CA GLU A 213 -7.48 19.38 -10.14
C GLU A 213 -7.70 18.32 -9.04
N ALA A 214 -6.62 17.91 -8.35
CA ALA A 214 -6.71 17.00 -7.20
C ALA A 214 -7.60 17.58 -6.08
N TYR A 215 -7.47 18.88 -5.80
CA TYR A 215 -8.30 19.57 -4.80
C TYR A 215 -9.79 19.57 -5.19
N GLU A 216 -10.12 19.83 -6.45
CA GLU A 216 -11.52 19.78 -6.91
C GLU A 216 -12.09 18.35 -6.87
N VAL A 217 -11.28 17.33 -7.13
CA VAL A 217 -11.67 15.92 -6.96
C VAL A 217 -11.98 15.60 -5.49
N ILE A 218 -11.15 16.05 -4.56
CA ILE A 218 -11.38 15.89 -3.11
C ILE A 218 -12.71 16.54 -2.69
N ARG A 219 -13.03 17.72 -3.23
CA ARG A 219 -14.29 18.42 -2.93
C ARG A 219 -15.52 17.78 -3.55
N SER A 220 -15.37 17.10 -4.68
CA SER A 220 -16.47 16.42 -5.39
C SER A 220 -16.75 15.00 -4.88
N MET A 221 -16.05 14.54 -3.83
CA MET A 221 -16.28 13.22 -3.23
C MET A 221 -17.69 13.11 -2.60
N PRO A 222 -18.54 12.14 -3.03
CA PRO A 222 -19.93 12.04 -2.58
C PRO A 222 -20.12 11.78 -1.08
N THR A 223 -19.19 11.05 -0.46
CA THR A 223 -19.21 10.68 0.97
C THR A 223 -18.40 11.63 1.85
N GLY A 224 -17.91 12.74 1.28
CA GLY A 224 -16.94 13.62 1.92
C GLY A 224 -15.50 13.11 1.78
N PRO A 225 -14.51 14.02 1.85
CA PRO A 225 -13.11 13.67 1.66
C PRO A 225 -12.50 12.96 2.87
N THR A 226 -11.71 11.92 2.61
CA THR A 226 -11.02 11.13 3.64
C THR A 226 -9.72 11.78 4.11
N ASP A 227 -9.27 11.40 5.31
CA ASP A 227 -7.98 11.81 5.84
C ASP A 227 -6.81 11.36 4.93
N VAL A 228 -6.90 10.16 4.35
CA VAL A 228 -5.92 9.65 3.38
C VAL A 228 -5.80 10.57 2.15
N ALA A 229 -6.92 11.02 1.57
CA ALA A 229 -6.91 11.88 0.39
C ALA A 229 -6.27 13.25 0.67
N TRP A 230 -6.59 13.85 1.82
CA TRP A 230 -5.95 15.11 2.24
C TRP A 230 -4.46 14.94 2.55
N ARG A 231 -4.03 13.81 3.12
CA ARG A 231 -2.60 13.51 3.33
C ARG A 231 -1.85 13.32 2.02
N CYS A 232 -2.44 12.64 1.04
CA CYS A 232 -1.87 12.51 -0.30
C CYS A 232 -1.65 13.89 -0.92
N LEU A 233 -2.67 14.76 -0.89
CA LEU A 233 -2.54 16.14 -1.40
C LEU A 233 -1.47 16.94 -0.63
N LEU A 234 -1.43 16.83 0.70
CA LEU A 234 -0.44 17.52 1.54
C LEU A 234 0.99 17.09 1.19
N ASN A 235 1.24 15.79 1.04
CA ASN A 235 2.55 15.27 0.66
C ASN A 235 2.93 15.70 -0.77
N ALA A 236 1.99 15.74 -1.69
CA ALA A 236 2.20 16.22 -3.05
C ALA A 236 2.57 17.71 -3.11
N CYS A 237 1.86 18.51 -2.32
CA CYS A 237 2.17 19.92 -2.13
C CYS A 237 3.58 20.12 -1.60
N LYS A 238 4.12 19.16 -0.81
CA LYS A 238 5.48 19.24 -0.24
C LYS A 238 6.53 19.17 -1.32
N VAL A 239 6.38 18.17 -2.18
CA VAL A 239 7.32 17.88 -3.26
C VAL A 239 7.32 19.02 -4.28
N ARG A 240 6.18 19.70 -4.45
CA ARG A 240 5.96 20.70 -5.52
C ARG A 240 5.86 22.14 -5.04
N GLY A 241 5.97 22.39 -3.73
CA GLY A 241 6.02 23.73 -3.14
C GLY A 241 4.72 24.53 -3.23
N ASN A 242 3.53 23.90 -3.26
CA ASN A 242 2.25 24.63 -3.28
C ASN A 242 1.70 24.79 -1.86
N LEU A 243 1.93 25.95 -1.26
CA LEU A 243 1.65 26.16 0.17
C LEU A 243 0.20 26.51 0.48
N GLU A 244 -0.47 27.22 -0.42
CA GLU A 244 -1.88 27.56 -0.24
C GLU A 244 -2.73 26.28 -0.13
N LEU A 245 -2.47 25.30 -0.99
CA LEU A 245 -3.13 24.00 -0.94
C LEU A 245 -2.65 23.13 0.22
N ALA A 246 -1.38 23.23 0.63
CA ALA A 246 -0.87 22.52 1.80
C ALA A 246 -1.54 22.97 3.10
N GLU A 247 -1.68 24.29 3.30
CA GLU A 247 -2.42 24.84 4.44
C GLU A 247 -3.89 24.42 4.43
N CYS A 248 -4.52 24.46 3.25
CA CYS A 248 -5.90 24.03 3.09
C CYS A 248 -6.07 22.55 3.46
N ALA A 249 -5.21 21.67 2.95
CA ALA A 249 -5.23 20.25 3.26
C ALA A 249 -5.02 19.99 4.76
N SER A 250 -4.09 20.72 5.39
CA SER A 250 -3.84 20.62 6.82
C SER A 250 -5.03 21.04 7.68
N LYS A 251 -5.66 22.18 7.37
CA LYS A 251 -6.83 22.68 8.12
C LYS A 251 -7.97 21.65 8.06
N ASN A 252 -8.19 21.03 6.90
CA ASN A 252 -9.19 19.98 6.75
C ASN A 252 -8.81 18.69 7.51
N LEU A 253 -7.53 18.31 7.57
CA LEU A 253 -7.06 17.18 8.39
C LEU A 253 -7.28 17.40 9.89
N MET A 254 -7.03 18.64 10.37
CA MET A 254 -7.29 19.02 11.76
C MET A 254 -8.78 18.97 12.10
N GLN A 255 -9.64 19.42 11.18
CA GLN A 255 -11.10 19.36 11.37
C GLN A 255 -11.66 17.93 11.38
N LEU A 256 -10.96 16.98 10.75
CA LEU A 256 -11.30 15.56 10.77
C LEU A 256 -10.76 14.82 12.02
N ASP A 257 -10.17 15.55 12.99
CA ASP A 257 -9.46 15.01 14.16
C ASP A 257 -8.34 13.99 13.81
N ALA A 258 -7.87 14.00 12.56
CA ALA A 258 -6.93 13.03 12.02
C ALA A 258 -5.47 13.42 12.34
N HIS A 259 -5.13 13.51 13.62
CA HIS A 259 -3.82 13.94 14.10
C HIS A 259 -2.73 12.90 13.81
N ASN A 260 -1.84 13.20 12.86
CA ASN A 260 -0.64 12.40 12.60
C ASN A 260 0.61 13.29 12.73
N ALA A 261 1.63 12.80 13.43
CA ALA A 261 2.90 13.51 13.61
C ALA A 261 3.58 13.84 12.27
N GLY A 262 3.37 13.01 11.24
CA GLY A 262 3.89 13.24 9.90
C GLY A 262 3.34 14.51 9.23
N ASP A 263 2.08 14.86 9.47
CA ASP A 263 1.39 15.96 8.78
C ASP A 263 1.93 17.32 9.26
N HIS A 264 2.22 17.45 10.57
CA HIS A 264 2.87 18.63 11.15
C HIS A 264 4.32 18.81 10.64
N ILE A 265 5.05 17.70 10.44
CA ILE A 265 6.42 17.74 9.91
C ILE A 265 6.41 18.24 8.46
N ILE A 266 5.42 17.88 7.65
CA ILE A 266 5.34 18.30 6.25
C ILE A 266 5.12 19.82 6.12
N LEU A 267 4.17 20.40 6.86
CA LEU A 267 3.92 21.85 6.87
C LEU A 267 5.14 22.64 7.36
N SER A 268 5.74 22.21 8.47
CA SER A 268 6.92 22.90 9.02
C SER A 268 8.11 22.91 8.05
N ASN A 269 8.23 21.88 7.21
CA ASN A 269 9.26 21.82 6.16
C ASN A 269 8.95 22.75 4.97
N MET A 270 7.68 22.89 4.57
CA MET A 270 7.30 23.76 3.46
C MET A 270 7.37 25.24 3.85
N GLU A 271 6.89 25.60 5.04
CA GLU A 271 6.99 26.96 5.60
C GLU A 271 8.46 27.41 5.72
N TRP A 272 9.36 26.45 5.92
CA TRP A 272 10.80 26.69 5.95
C TRP A 272 11.36 27.01 4.56
N GLN A 273 10.87 26.38 3.48
CA GLN A 273 11.25 26.70 2.09
C GLN A 273 10.78 28.10 1.65
N LEU A 274 9.56 28.52 2.02
CA LEU A 274 9.03 29.85 1.72
C LEU A 274 9.89 31.00 2.26
N ARG A 275 10.49 30.80 3.44
CA ARG A 275 11.34 31.80 4.09
C ARG A 275 12.69 31.96 3.40
N PHE A 276 13.14 30.95 2.66
CA PHE A 276 14.36 31.00 1.84
C PHE A 276 14.11 31.78 0.53
N GLU A 277 12.89 31.73 -0.01
CA GLU A 277 12.48 32.43 -1.25
C GLU A 277 11.90 33.83 -1.03
N GLY A 278 11.83 34.30 0.22
CA GLY A 278 11.50 35.70 0.56
C GLY A 278 10.03 36.00 0.82
N TYR A 279 9.18 34.98 1.01
CA TYR A 279 7.78 35.18 1.40
C TYR A 279 7.64 35.46 2.90
N THR A 280 6.84 36.47 3.27
CA THR A 280 6.61 36.86 4.66
C THR A 280 5.13 36.79 5.02
N PRO A 281 4.68 35.73 5.73
CA PRO A 281 3.41 35.75 6.42
C PRO A 281 3.60 36.38 7.80
N ASP A 282 2.68 37.26 8.19
CA ASP A 282 2.65 37.84 9.52
C ASP A 282 2.44 36.73 10.56
N THR A 283 3.51 36.41 11.27
CA THR A 283 3.65 35.32 12.23
C THR A 283 4.03 35.94 13.55
N SER A 284 3.04 36.30 14.37
CA SER A 284 3.26 37.06 15.59
C SER A 284 4.09 36.34 16.68
N GLN A 285 4.64 35.15 16.44
CA GLN A 285 5.93 34.71 17.00
C GLN A 285 6.44 33.38 16.39
N VAL A 286 7.18 33.45 15.26
CA VAL A 286 8.05 32.35 14.82
C VAL A 286 9.51 32.68 15.14
N HIS A 287 10.11 31.85 16.00
CA HIS A 287 11.44 32.08 16.53
C HIS A 287 12.55 31.60 15.58
N SER A 288 13.52 32.47 15.29
CA SER A 288 14.67 32.23 14.39
C SER A 288 15.54 31.01 14.75
N GLN A 289 15.52 30.57 16.01
CA GLN A 289 16.26 29.39 16.50
C GLN A 289 15.69 28.07 15.95
N LYS A 290 14.37 27.96 15.81
CA LYS A 290 13.73 26.73 15.29
C LYS A 290 14.12 26.48 13.83
N LEU A 291 14.25 27.58 13.05
CA LEU A 291 14.69 27.55 11.65
C LEU A 291 16.15 27.14 11.49
N ALA A 292 17.03 27.64 12.37
CA ALA A 292 18.45 27.31 12.34
C ALA A 292 18.72 25.83 12.67
N ILE A 293 17.94 25.25 13.60
CA ILE A 293 18.01 23.81 13.92
C ILE A 293 17.59 22.97 12.70
N ALA A 294 16.46 23.31 12.07
CA ALA A 294 15.98 22.61 10.88
C ALA A 294 17.00 22.64 9.72
N PHE A 295 17.60 23.80 9.44
CA PHE A 295 18.64 23.94 8.41
C PHE A 295 19.85 23.03 8.68
N ALA A 296 20.30 23.00 9.94
CA ALA A 296 21.44 22.19 10.31
C ALA A 296 21.14 20.69 10.12
N PHE A 297 19.93 20.22 10.43
CA PHE A 297 19.56 18.82 10.23
C PHE A 297 19.62 18.35 8.78
N VAL A 298 19.22 19.20 7.84
CA VAL A 298 19.25 18.89 6.40
C VAL A 298 20.68 18.87 5.86
N ASN A 299 21.55 19.72 6.37
CA ASN A 299 22.87 19.98 5.78
C ASN A 299 24.04 19.33 6.50
N THR A 300 23.80 18.56 7.56
CA THR A 300 24.86 17.91 8.33
C THR A 300 24.60 16.42 8.46
N SER A 301 25.65 15.63 8.23
CA SER A 301 25.59 14.16 8.31
C SER A 301 25.14 13.66 9.68
N TYR A 302 24.53 12.48 9.69
CA TYR A 302 24.03 11.80 10.89
C TYR A 302 25.06 11.84 12.04
N GLN A 303 24.61 12.21 13.23
CA GLN A 303 25.40 12.37 14.48
C GLN A 303 26.39 13.56 14.58
N THR A 304 26.54 14.41 13.56
CA THR A 304 27.42 15.59 13.68
C THR A 304 26.81 16.63 14.65
N PRO A 305 27.51 17.15 15.67
CA PRO A 305 26.94 18.15 16.57
C PRO A 305 26.50 19.43 15.85
N ILE A 306 25.28 19.90 16.13
CA ILE A 306 24.73 21.12 15.54
C ILE A 306 25.15 22.32 16.38
N ARG A 307 25.67 23.38 15.75
CA ARG A 307 26.07 24.62 16.43
C ARG A 307 25.34 25.83 15.84
N ILE A 308 24.66 26.57 16.70
CA ILE A 308 23.87 27.74 16.33
C ILE A 308 24.29 28.90 17.23
N VAL A 309 24.55 30.07 16.64
CA VAL A 309 24.86 31.29 17.37
C VAL A 309 23.76 32.31 17.09
N THR A 310 23.21 32.91 18.13
CA THR A 310 22.14 33.89 18.05
C THR A 310 22.44 35.09 18.94
N ASN A 311 22.07 36.28 18.47
CA ASN A 311 22.25 37.53 19.22
C ASN A 311 21.07 37.85 20.16
N LEU A 312 20.07 36.96 20.23
CA LEU A 312 18.85 37.12 21.02
C LEU A 312 18.84 36.06 22.11
N ARG A 313 18.37 36.42 23.32
CA ARG A 313 18.19 35.47 24.42
C ARG A 313 17.22 34.35 24.00
N MET A 314 17.54 33.12 24.35
CA MET A 314 16.67 31.98 24.10
C MET A 314 15.34 32.11 24.87
N SER A 315 14.22 31.93 24.18
CA SER A 315 12.89 31.87 24.80
C SER A 315 12.62 30.50 25.39
N GLU A 316 11.69 30.41 26.35
CA GLU A 316 11.28 29.15 26.99
C GLU A 316 10.76 28.12 25.97
N GLU A 317 10.00 28.59 24.97
CA GLU A 317 9.52 27.75 23.88
C GLU A 317 10.65 27.18 23.02
N CYS A 318 11.63 28.02 22.66
CA CYS A 318 12.79 27.56 21.91
C CYS A 318 13.66 26.61 22.71
N HIS A 319 13.80 26.85 24.01
CA HIS A 319 14.56 25.99 24.90
C HIS A 319 13.93 24.59 24.98
N THR A 320 12.62 24.53 25.23
CA THR A 320 11.86 23.28 25.32
C THR A 320 11.86 22.53 23.98
N TYR A 321 11.67 23.26 22.88
CA TYR A 321 11.77 22.70 21.53
C TYR A 321 13.14 22.08 21.24
N THR A 322 14.23 22.78 21.56
CA THR A 322 15.59 22.31 21.30
C THR A 322 15.94 21.07 22.13
N ALA A 323 15.48 21.02 23.38
CA ALA A 323 15.60 19.84 24.24
C ALA A 323 14.88 18.63 23.63
N LEU A 324 13.62 18.78 23.22
CA LEU A 324 12.85 17.70 22.59
C LEU A 324 13.53 17.16 21.32
N ILE A 325 13.97 18.05 20.44
CA ILE A 325 14.66 17.68 19.19
C ILE A 325 15.97 16.92 19.49
N SER A 326 16.74 17.36 20.49
CA SER A 326 17.96 16.65 20.93
C SER A 326 17.67 15.21 21.39
N LYS A 327 16.53 14.98 22.05
CA LYS A 327 16.10 13.66 22.50
C LYS A 327 15.61 12.77 21.34
N ILE A 328 14.75 13.31 20.47
CA ILE A 328 14.12 12.57 19.37
C ILE A 328 15.16 12.10 18.35
N PHE A 329 16.09 12.98 18.00
CA PHE A 329 17.09 12.70 16.97
C PHE A 329 18.43 12.23 17.54
N GLU A 330 18.49 11.98 18.86
CA GLU A 330 19.68 11.53 19.58
C GLU A 330 20.94 12.33 19.21
N ARG A 331 20.78 13.65 19.13
CA ARG A 331 21.80 14.55 18.56
C ARG A 331 22.15 15.67 19.52
N GLU A 332 23.43 15.97 19.59
CA GLU A 332 23.92 17.13 20.34
C GLU A 332 23.63 18.43 19.58
N ILE A 333 23.00 19.38 20.28
CA ILE A 333 22.71 20.72 19.75
C ILE A 333 23.28 21.75 20.72
N ILE A 334 24.12 22.65 20.21
CA ILE A 334 24.75 23.72 20.99
C ILE A 334 24.20 25.04 20.46
N VAL A 335 23.52 25.79 21.32
CA VAL A 335 22.99 27.12 20.99
C VAL A 335 23.67 28.17 21.86
N GLY A 336 24.46 29.04 21.25
CA GLY A 336 24.95 30.26 21.89
C GLY A 336 23.91 31.37 21.74
N ASP A 337 23.39 31.87 22.86
CA ASP A 337 22.63 33.12 22.88
C ASP A 337 23.51 34.27 23.40
N HIS A 338 22.95 35.48 23.50
CA HIS A 338 23.65 36.66 23.99
C HIS A 338 24.21 36.50 25.42
N ASN A 339 23.56 35.70 26.28
CA ASN A 339 23.90 35.56 27.70
C ASN A 339 24.80 34.34 27.98
N ARG A 340 24.62 33.23 27.26
CA ARG A 340 25.26 31.95 27.55
C ARG A 340 25.18 30.94 26.40
N PHE A 341 25.89 29.84 26.59
CA PHE A 341 25.76 28.64 25.76
C PHE A 341 24.83 27.62 26.42
N HIS A 342 23.89 27.12 25.63
CA HIS A 342 22.99 26.02 25.95
C HIS A 342 23.45 24.78 25.19
N CYS A 343 23.90 23.75 25.91
CA CYS A 343 24.26 22.46 25.32
C CYS A 343 23.14 21.47 25.62
N PHE A 344 22.46 21.01 24.57
CA PHE A 344 21.35 20.07 24.63
C PHE A 344 21.82 18.66 24.27
N ARG A 345 21.62 17.71 25.18
CA ARG A 345 21.90 16.28 24.99
C ARG A 345 20.81 15.44 25.65
N GLN A 346 20.25 14.47 24.91
CA GLN A 346 19.23 13.53 25.41
C GLN A 346 18.00 14.20 26.07
N GLY A 347 17.64 15.41 25.64
CA GLY A 347 16.52 16.15 26.24
C GLY A 347 16.85 16.98 27.47
N ALA A 348 18.11 17.03 27.89
CA ALA A 348 18.58 17.90 28.97
C ALA A 348 19.43 19.04 28.40
N CYS A 349 19.38 20.20 29.05
CA CYS A 349 20.23 21.35 28.72
C CYS A 349 21.24 21.63 29.84
N SER A 350 22.44 22.09 29.47
CA SER A 350 23.49 22.50 30.42
C SER A 350 23.09 23.60 31.40
N CYS A 351 22.01 24.35 31.14
CA CYS A 351 21.50 25.37 32.04
C CYS A 351 20.62 24.82 33.18
N GLY A 352 20.33 23.51 33.20
CA GLY A 352 19.49 22.88 34.21
C GLY A 352 18.02 23.32 34.19
N GLY A 353 17.54 23.89 33.08
CA GLY A 353 16.18 24.42 32.94
C GLY A 353 16.00 25.87 33.42
N TYR A 354 17.08 26.55 33.83
CA TYR A 354 17.05 27.97 34.15
C TYR A 354 17.54 28.76 32.92
N TRP A 355 16.62 29.32 32.11
CA TRP A 355 16.87 29.94 30.78
C TRP A 355 17.38 31.37 30.79
#